data_AF-A0A0Q8F889-F1
#
_entry.id   AF-A0A0Q8F889-F1
#
_cell.length_a   1.000
_cell.length_b   1.000
_cell.length_c   1.000
_cell.angle_alpha   90.00
_cell.angle_beta   90.00
_cell.angle_gamma   90.00
#
_symmetry.space_group_name_H-M   'P 1'
#
loop_
_entity.id
_entity.type
_entity.pdbx_description
1 polymer ?
#
loop_
_entity_poly.entity_id
_entity_poly.type
_entity_poly.pdbx_seq_one_letter_code
_entity_poly.pdbx_strand_id
1 'polypeptide(L)' 'MDEILATSSLGNGCNLHIATLSRKTIANAGCDHLGYGGYFVFETSETPGSKGITVLGKASSLEAAFRLIDLWSIRQPVAA' A
#
# COMPACT_ATOMS: atom_id res chain seq x y z
N MET A 1 -7.96 -11.65 8.61
CA MET A 1 -8.13 -11.62 7.14
C MET A 1 -7.70 -10.24 6.72
N ASP A 2 -6.60 -10.13 5.97
CA ASP A 2 -6.14 -8.84 5.44
C ASP A 2 -7.12 -8.43 4.33
N GLU A 3 -7.94 -7.42 4.61
CA GLU A 3 -8.92 -6.92 3.65
C GLU A 3 -8.33 -5.71 2.94
N ILE A 4 -8.16 -5.83 1.61
CA ILE A 4 -7.77 -4.71 0.76
C ILE A 4 -8.98 -3.79 0.65
N LEU A 5 -8.81 -2.57 1.13
CA LEU A 5 -9.84 -1.53 1.17
C LEU A 5 -9.84 -0.67 -0.10
N ALA A 6 -8.67 -0.49 -0.71
CA ALA A 6 -8.52 0.24 -1.96
C ALA A 6 -7.28 -0.23 -2.73
N THR A 7 -7.33 -0.07 -4.05
CA THR A 7 -6.21 -0.34 -4.96
C THR A 7 -6.12 0.76 -6.02
N SER A 8 -4.92 1.19 -6.38
CA SER A 8 -4.65 2.08 -7.52
C SER A 8 -3.39 1.63 -8.24
N SER A 9 -3.37 1.70 -9.57
CA SER A 9 -2.20 1.24 -10.35
C SER A 9 -1.11 2.30 -10.38
N LEU A 10 0.13 1.91 -10.11
CA LEU A 10 1.32 2.76 -10.34
C LEU A 10 1.83 2.64 -11.78
N GLY A 11 1.30 1.71 -12.58
CA GLY A 11 1.89 1.33 -13.86
C GLY A 11 3.03 0.32 -13.70
N ASN A 12 3.55 -0.19 -14.83
CA ASN A 12 4.66 -1.16 -14.90
C ASN A 12 4.45 -2.45 -14.08
N GLY A 13 3.20 -2.86 -13.86
CA GLY A 13 2.85 -4.05 -13.07
C GLY A 13 2.98 -3.84 -11.56
N CYS A 14 3.01 -2.60 -11.08
CA CYS A 14 2.96 -2.27 -9.65
C CYS A 14 1.60 -1.68 -9.27
N ASN A 15 1.08 -2.10 -8.12
CA ASN A 15 -0.20 -1.65 -7.58
C ASN A 15 -0.03 -1.13 -6.15
N LEU A 16 -0.69 0.00 -5.85
CA LEU A 16 -0.75 0.63 -4.55
C LEU A 16 -2.00 0.12 -3.86
N HIS A 17 -1.86 -0.36 -2.63
CA HIS A 17 -2.96 -0.88 -1.86
C HIS A 17 -3.08 -0.19 -0.51
N ILE A 18 -4.32 -0.09 -0.04
CA ILE A 18 -4.65 0.24 1.34
C ILE A 18 -5.27 -1.00 1.96
N ALA A 19 -4.70 -1.50 3.04
CA ALA A 19 -5.28 -2.60 3.80
C ALA A 19 -4.92 -2.50 5.29
N THR A 20 -5.61 -3.30 6.08
CA THR A 20 -5.04 -3.72 7.37
C THR A 20 -4.03 -4.82 7.11
N LEU A 21 -2.91 -4.81 7.84
CA LEU A 21 -1.87 -5.81 7.71
C LEU A 21 -1.76 -6.66 8.98
N SER A 22 -1.59 -7.96 8.79
CA SER A 22 -1.28 -8.90 9.87
C SER A 22 0.05 -8.54 10.53
N ARG A 23 0.20 -8.84 11.83
CA ARG A 23 1.46 -8.61 12.55
C ARG A 23 2.65 -9.30 11.87
N LYS A 24 2.45 -10.51 11.35
CA LYS A 24 3.47 -11.28 10.62
C LYS A 24 3.93 -10.54 9.36
N THR A 25 2.98 -9.97 8.62
CA THR A 25 3.27 -9.21 7.40
C THR A 25 4.07 -7.94 7.71
N ILE A 26 3.69 -7.20 8.75
CA ILE A 26 4.39 -6.00 9.21
C ILE A 26 5.83 -6.34 9.64
N ALA A 27 6.01 -7.42 10.41
CA ALA A 27 7.32 -7.88 10.87
C ALA A 27 8.21 -8.33 9.71
N ASN A 28 7.65 -9.09 8.75
CA ASN A 28 8.38 -9.53 7.57
C ASN A 28 8.85 -8.35 6.68
N ALA A 29 8.11 -7.24 6.69
CA ALA A 29 8.47 -6.01 5.99
C ALA A 29 9.45 -5.12 6.78
N GLY A 30 9.82 -5.48 8.02
CA GLY A 30 10.68 -4.66 8.89
C GLY A 30 9.99 -3.40 9.44
N CYS A 31 8.66 -3.38 9.45
CA CYS A 31 7.85 -2.21 9.78
C CYS A 31 7.27 -2.22 11.20
N ASP A 32 7.82 -3.05 12.11
CA ASP A 32 7.34 -3.16 13.50
C ASP A 32 7.29 -1.83 14.24
N HIS A 33 8.18 -0.90 13.88
CA HIS A 33 8.27 0.44 14.45
C HIS A 33 7.03 1.32 14.17
N LEU A 34 6.21 0.99 13.16
CA LEU A 34 4.94 1.68 12.87
C LEU A 34 3.80 1.21 13.80
N GLY A 35 4.08 0.20 14.63
CA GLY A 35 3.11 -0.47 15.48
C GLY A 35 2.17 -1.39 14.69
N TYR A 36 1.40 -2.18 15.43
CA TYR A 36 0.50 -3.16 14.86
C TYR A 36 -0.93 -2.63 14.78
N GLY A 37 -1.60 -2.84 13.63
CA GLY A 37 -2.97 -2.38 13.38
C GLY A 37 -3.05 -0.97 12.82
N GLY A 38 -4.27 -0.60 12.38
CA GLY A 38 -4.52 0.57 11.55
C GLY A 38 -4.42 0.26 10.06
N TYR A 39 -4.37 1.32 9.24
CA TYR A 39 -4.39 1.23 7.78
C TYR A 39 -2.99 1.48 7.23
N PHE A 40 -2.52 0.57 6.40
CA PHE A 40 -1.21 0.62 5.78
C PHE A 40 -1.34 0.89 4.30
N VAL A 41 -0.42 1.71 3.79
CA VAL A 41 -0.24 1.94 2.37
C VAL A 41 0.99 1.14 1.96
N PHE A 42 0.83 0.26 0.98
CA PHE A 42 1.90 -0.60 0.50
C PHE A 42 1.76 -0.84 -1.00
N GLU A 43 2.88 -1.05 -1.66
CA GLU A 43 2.90 -1.48 -3.06
C GLU A 43 3.05 -2.99 -3.16
N THR A 44 2.45 -3.57 -4.18
CA THR A 44 2.75 -4.92 -4.67
C THR A 44 3.30 -4.83 -6.07
N SER A 45 4.22 -5.73 -6.41
CA SER A 45 4.75 -5.89 -7.76
C SER A 45 4.32 -7.25 -8.30
N GLU A 46 3.77 -7.24 -9.52
CA GLU A 46 3.43 -8.45 -10.27
C GLU A 46 4.60 -8.91 -11.16
N THR A 47 5.75 -8.23 -11.09
CA THR A 47 6.93 -8.58 -11.88
C THR A 47 7.48 -9.95 -11.47
N PRO A 48 7.72 -10.87 -12.42
CA PRO A 48 8.26 -12.20 -12.12
C PRO A 48 9.62 -12.09 -11.44
N GLY A 49 9.73 -12.66 -10.24
CA GLY A 49 10.93 -12.62 -9.40
C GLY A 49 10.86 -11.63 -8.22
N SER A 50 9.90 -10.70 -8.23
CA SER A 50 9.69 -9.73 -7.14
C SER A 50 8.30 -9.91 -6.52
N LYS A 51 8.03 -11.13 -6.00
CA LYS A 51 6.80 -11.38 -5.23
C LYS A 51 6.99 -10.87 -3.80
N GLY A 52 6.44 -9.71 -3.51
CA GLY A 52 6.49 -9.11 -2.19
C GLY A 52 5.54 -7.93 -2.06
N ILE A 53 5.46 -7.41 -0.83
CA ILE A 53 4.86 -6.11 -0.57
C ILE A 53 5.94 -5.19 -0.05
N THR A 54 5.92 -3.93 -0.47
CA THR A 54 6.75 -2.87 0.14
C THR A 54 5.82 -1.96 0.91
N VAL A 55 5.95 -1.92 2.23
CA VAL A 55 5.14 -1.03 3.07
C VAL A 55 5.71 0.39 2.96
N LEU A 56 4.92 1.31 2.42
CA LEU A 56 5.30 2.72 2.27
C LEU A 56 5.04 3.52 3.55
N GLY A 57 4.05 3.10 4.33
CA GLY A 57 3.77 3.69 5.64
C GLY A 57 2.43 3.29 6.22
N LYS A 58 2.15 3.85 7.40
CA LYS A 58 0.89 3.71 8.11
C LYS A 58 0.15 5.05 8.09
N ALA A 59 -1.11 5.02 7.65
CA ALA A 59 -1.96 6.19 7.67
C ALA A 59 -2.44 6.50 9.11
N SER A 60 -2.61 7.79 9.40
CA SER A 60 -3.14 8.26 10.70
C SER A 60 -4.62 7.93 10.90
N SER A 61 -5.38 7.76 9.82
CA SER A 61 -6.79 7.37 9.81
C SER A 61 -7.17 6.70 8.48
N LEU A 62 -8.36 6.08 8.43
CA LEU A 62 -8.90 5.51 7.19
C LEU A 62 -9.08 6.58 6.10
N GLU A 63 -9.63 7.73 6.47
CA GLU A 63 -9.83 8.85 5.54
C GLU A 63 -8.48 9.35 4.98
N ALA A 64 -7.46 9.46 5.83
CA ALA A 64 -6.11 9.83 5.38
C ALA A 64 -5.56 8.80 4.40
N ALA A 65 -5.79 7.51 4.63
CA ALA A 65 -5.40 6.46 3.69
C ALA A 65 -6.08 6.68 2.33
N PHE A 66 -7.42 6.82 2.30
CA PHE A 66 -8.14 7.06 1.05
C PHE A 66 -7.67 8.34 0.33
N ARG A 67 -7.44 9.44 1.06
CA ARG A 67 -6.88 10.64 0.43
C ARG A 67 -5.51 10.41 -0.20
N LEU A 68 -4.67 9.54 0.37
CA LEU A 68 -3.36 9.22 -0.22
C LEU A 68 -3.50 8.49 -1.56
N ILE A 69 -4.44 7.55 -1.67
CA ILE A 69 -4.67 6.82 -2.95
C ILE A 69 -5.34 7.72 -4.00
N ASP A 70 -6.21 8.63 -3.58
CA ASP A 70 -6.81 9.64 -4.46
C ASP A 70 -5.76 10.61 -4.99
N LEU A 71 -4.87 11.11 -4.11
CA LEU A 71 -3.75 11.98 -4.50
C LEU A 71 -2.83 11.31 -5.52
N TRP A 72 -2.62 10.00 -5.40
CA TRP A 72 -1.88 9.23 -6.39
C TRP A 72 -2.60 9.19 -7.74
N SER A 73 -3.90 8.93 -7.73
CA SER A 73 -4.73 8.88 -8.94
C SER A 73 -4.80 10.24 -9.66
N ILE A 74 -4.81 11.35 -8.91
CA ILE A 74 -4.76 12.71 -9.47
C ILE A 74 -3.41 13.02 -10.13
N ARG A 75 -2.32 12.41 -9.64
CA ARG A 75 -0.96 12.65 -10.10
C ARG A 75 -0.51 11.81 -11.29
N GLN A 76 -1.35 10.93 -11.84
CA GLN A 76 -0.97 10.22 -13.05
C GLN A 76 -0.70 11.24 -14.16
N PRO A 77 0.55 11.36 -14.66
CA PRO A 77 0.84 12.26 -15.76
C PRO A 77 -0.05 11.84 -16.93
N VAL A 78 -0.76 12.80 -17.51
CA VAL A 78 -1.38 12.61 -18.83
C VAL A 78 -0.29 12.05 -19.73
N ALA A 79 -0.51 10.85 -20.26
CA ALA A 79 0.40 10.25 -21.24
C ALA A 79 0.60 11.28 -22.37
N ALA A 80 1.81 11.83 -22.46
CA ALA A 80 2.22 12.72 -23.53
C ALA A 80 2.59 11.91 -24.78
#